data_AF-A0A3S9T1A5-F1
#
_entry.id   AF-A0A3S9T1A5-F1
#
_cell.length_a   1.000
_cell.length_b   1.000
_cell.length_c   1.000
_cell.angle_alpha   90.00
_cell.angle_beta   90.00
_cell.angle_gamma   90.00
#
_symmetry.space_group_name_H-M   'P 1'
#
loop_
_entity.id
_entity.type
_entity.pdbx_description
1 polymer ?
#
loop_
_entity_poly.entity_id
_entity_poly.type
_entity_poly.pdbx_seq_one_letter_code
_entity_poly.pdbx_strand_id
1 'polypeptide(L)'
;MKLKPGAKTETRIHMDTPLAQMKLKDTILSFLYKYKSKITDPTIILCIGTDRSTGDALGPLVGTKLTQYKLPYIRVYGNLDNPVHAANLDETIAKIHTTYHYPFIIAIDAGLGRHSSVGMIDVKDGPLKPGTGVNKELTPVGNMHLTGLVNIGGYMEYFVLQSTRLSLVMKMADIIAYGIQAGIREFFQKQAQAE
;
A
#
# COMPACT_ATOMS: atom_id res chain seq x y z
N MET A 1 0.42 -16.83 25.12
CA MET A 1 -0.17 -15.49 25.31
C MET A 1 -1.38 -15.38 24.40
N LYS A 2 -2.60 -15.44 24.94
CA LYS A 2 -3.84 -15.50 24.14
C LYS A 2 -4.15 -14.12 23.57
N LEU A 3 -4.25 -14.02 22.25
CA LEU A 3 -4.68 -12.81 21.55
C LEU A 3 -6.16 -12.53 21.86
N LYS A 4 -6.47 -11.29 22.29
CA LYS A 4 -7.85 -10.83 22.49
C LYS A 4 -8.58 -10.74 21.13
N PRO A 5 -9.80 -11.28 20.98
CA PRO A 5 -10.58 -11.09 19.76
C PRO A 5 -11.09 -9.65 19.72
N GLY A 6 -10.73 -8.90 18.66
CA GLY A 6 -11.23 -7.54 18.41
C GLY A 6 -10.18 -6.42 18.28
N ALA A 7 -8.88 -6.69 18.46
CA ALA A 7 -7.86 -5.67 18.19
C ALA A 7 -7.60 -5.53 16.68
N LYS A 8 -7.86 -4.34 16.12
CA LYS A 8 -7.35 -3.98 14.79
C LYS A 8 -5.84 -4.19 14.79
N THR A 9 -5.37 -5.13 13.97
CA THR A 9 -3.94 -5.43 13.85
C THR A 9 -3.34 -4.30 13.02
N GLU A 10 -2.74 -3.33 13.69
CA GLU A 10 -1.98 -2.25 13.07
C GLU A 10 -0.51 -2.47 13.40
N THR A 11 0.33 -2.55 12.37
CA THR A 11 1.79 -2.60 12.53
C THR A 11 2.37 -1.36 11.89
N ARG A 12 3.23 -0.63 12.63
CA ARG A 12 3.90 0.56 12.13
C ARG A 12 5.40 0.33 12.07
N ILE A 13 6.03 0.67 10.96
CA ILE A 13 7.46 0.49 10.73
C ILE A 13 8.05 1.81 10.26
N HIS A 14 8.99 2.38 11.01
CA HIS A 14 9.71 3.57 10.57
C HIS A 14 10.72 3.21 9.48
N MET A 15 10.83 4.03 8.43
CA MET A 15 11.73 3.80 7.29
C MET A 15 13.22 3.73 7.65
N ASP A 16 13.61 4.32 8.78
CA ASP A 16 14.99 4.28 9.29
C ASP A 16 15.24 3.11 10.25
N THR A 17 14.23 2.28 10.52
CA THR A 17 14.43 1.07 11.33
C THR A 17 15.44 0.15 10.65
N PRO A 18 16.44 -0.38 11.38
CA PRO A 18 17.33 -1.40 10.81
C PRO A 18 16.52 -2.56 10.22
N LEU A 19 16.83 -2.90 8.96
CA LEU A 19 16.13 -3.93 8.19
C LEU A 19 14.62 -3.66 8.02
N ALA A 20 14.21 -2.40 7.89
CA ALA A 20 12.81 -2.01 7.70
C ALA A 20 12.12 -2.82 6.60
N GLN A 21 12.80 -3.07 5.47
CA GLN A 21 12.23 -3.86 4.37
C GLN A 21 12.00 -5.34 4.74
N MET A 22 12.81 -5.93 5.63
CA MET A 22 12.61 -7.29 6.12
C MET A 22 11.46 -7.34 7.13
N LYS A 23 11.40 -6.38 8.06
CA LYS A 23 10.27 -6.27 8.98
C LYS A 23 8.95 -6.08 8.23
N LEU A 24 8.96 -5.28 7.17
CA LEU A 24 7.78 -5.10 6.34
C LEU A 24 7.42 -6.38 5.58
N LYS A 25 8.41 -7.08 5.01
CA LYS A 25 8.20 -8.41 4.40
C LYS A 25 7.49 -9.37 5.37
N ASP A 26 8.01 -9.53 6.59
CA ASP A 26 7.44 -10.45 7.58
C ASP A 26 6.02 -10.02 8.00
N THR A 27 5.79 -8.70 8.09
CA THR A 27 4.45 -8.14 8.37
C THR A 27 3.48 -8.48 7.23
N ILE A 28 3.84 -8.22 5.97
CA ILE A 28 3.02 -8.56 4.80
C ILE A 28 2.72 -10.05 4.78
N LEU A 29 3.74 -10.90 4.97
CA LEU A 29 3.57 -12.35 4.98
C LEU A 29 2.59 -12.80 6.08
N SER A 30 2.67 -12.23 7.28
CA SER A 30 1.73 -12.52 8.36
C SER A 30 0.27 -12.15 7.99
N PHE A 31 0.08 -10.99 7.37
CA PHE A 31 -1.23 -10.58 6.85
C PHE A 31 -1.74 -11.51 5.75
N LEU A 32 -0.87 -11.92 4.82
CA LEU A 32 -1.24 -12.86 3.76
C LEU A 32 -1.70 -14.21 4.35
N TYR A 33 -0.99 -14.74 5.35
CA TYR A 33 -1.42 -15.97 6.03
C TYR A 33 -2.73 -15.81 6.79
N LYS A 34 -2.96 -14.66 7.43
CA LYS A 34 -4.26 -14.35 8.06
C LYS A 34 -5.41 -14.39 7.04
N TYR A 35 -5.13 -13.96 5.81
CA TYR A 35 -6.07 -13.89 4.70
C TYR A 35 -6.02 -15.08 3.74
N LYS A 36 -5.31 -16.16 4.08
CA LYS A 36 -5.00 -17.27 3.16
C LYS A 36 -6.22 -17.79 2.39
N SER A 37 -7.37 -17.95 3.04
CA SER A 37 -8.61 -18.47 2.43
C SER A 37 -9.33 -17.49 1.50
N LYS A 38 -8.92 -16.21 1.48
CA LYS A 38 -9.50 -15.15 0.64
C LYS A 38 -8.55 -14.66 -0.45
N ILE A 39 -7.29 -15.07 -0.41
CA ILE A 39 -6.30 -14.64 -1.40
C ILE A 39 -6.60 -15.33 -2.73
N THR A 40 -6.67 -14.52 -3.77
CA THR A 40 -6.81 -14.95 -5.16
C THR A 40 -5.48 -14.81 -5.89
N ASP A 41 -5.29 -15.63 -6.93
CA ASP A 41 -4.28 -15.41 -7.95
C ASP A 41 -4.97 -14.86 -9.22
N PRO A 42 -4.66 -13.63 -9.66
CA PRO A 42 -3.67 -12.72 -9.09
C PRO A 42 -4.16 -11.96 -7.86
N THR A 43 -3.21 -11.60 -7.00
CA THR A 43 -3.39 -10.58 -5.96
C THR A 43 -3.29 -9.19 -6.60
N ILE A 44 -4.26 -8.33 -6.33
CA ILE A 44 -4.31 -6.99 -6.90
C ILE A 44 -3.58 -6.01 -5.98
N ILE A 45 -2.63 -5.26 -6.53
CA ILE A 45 -1.98 -4.15 -5.83
C ILE A 45 -2.53 -2.85 -6.40
N LEU A 46 -3.23 -2.08 -5.58
CA LEU A 46 -3.81 -0.80 -5.96
C LEU A 46 -3.01 0.34 -5.34
N CYS A 47 -2.16 0.96 -6.15
CA CYS A 47 -1.31 2.06 -5.77
C CYS A 47 -2.00 3.40 -6.07
N ILE A 48 -2.36 4.14 -5.02
CA ILE A 48 -3.11 5.39 -5.09
C ILE A 48 -2.16 6.58 -4.93
N GLY A 49 -2.37 7.60 -5.75
CA GLY A 49 -1.62 8.85 -5.74
C GLY A 49 -1.40 9.43 -7.14
N THR A 50 -0.69 10.55 -7.22
CA THR A 50 -0.28 11.19 -8.48
C THR A 50 1.21 11.51 -8.51
N ASP A 51 1.79 11.41 -9.69
CA ASP A 51 3.14 11.87 -10.03
C ASP A 51 3.30 13.40 -10.02
N ARG A 52 2.20 14.17 -9.97
CA ARG A 52 2.20 15.64 -9.99
C ARG A 52 2.41 16.29 -8.62
N SER A 53 2.51 15.52 -7.55
CA SER A 53 2.73 15.98 -6.19
C SER A 53 3.73 15.06 -5.51
N THR A 54 4.85 15.59 -5.02
CA THR A 54 5.95 14.74 -4.52
C THR A 54 5.53 13.85 -3.35
N GLY A 55 4.72 14.37 -2.43
CA GLY A 55 4.18 13.63 -1.29
C GLY A 55 3.14 12.58 -1.70
N ASP A 56 2.36 12.86 -2.75
CA ASP A 56 1.32 11.94 -3.26
C ASP A 56 1.87 10.92 -4.27
N ALA A 57 3.15 11.04 -4.66
CA ALA A 57 3.77 10.16 -5.64
C ALA A 57 4.11 8.76 -5.07
N LEU A 58 3.94 8.52 -3.78
CA LEU A 58 4.32 7.26 -3.13
C LEU A 58 3.69 6.05 -3.82
N GLY A 59 2.37 6.06 -4.03
CA GLY A 59 1.66 4.96 -4.71
C GLY A 59 2.22 4.71 -6.10
N PRO A 60 2.17 5.67 -7.04
CA PRO A 60 2.73 5.51 -8.39
C PRO A 60 4.19 5.03 -8.41
N LEU A 61 5.03 5.50 -7.49
CA LEU A 61 6.41 5.06 -7.36
C LEU A 61 6.52 3.59 -6.92
N VAL A 62 5.74 3.18 -5.92
CA VAL A 62 5.66 1.78 -5.49
C VAL A 62 5.17 0.90 -6.64
N GLY A 63 4.11 1.29 -7.33
CA GLY A 63 3.55 0.53 -8.45
C GLY A 63 4.52 0.36 -9.61
N THR A 64 5.29 1.41 -9.93
CA THR A 64 6.35 1.35 -10.94
C THR A 64 7.42 0.32 -10.56
N LYS A 65 7.90 0.35 -9.31
CA LYS A 65 8.88 -0.61 -8.79
C LYS A 65 8.33 -2.03 -8.77
N LEU A 66 7.08 -2.22 -8.35
CA LEU A 66 6.43 -3.54 -8.34
C LEU A 66 6.30 -4.14 -9.74
N THR A 67 5.98 -3.32 -10.74
CA THR A 67 5.88 -3.73 -12.14
C THR A 67 7.23 -4.26 -12.67
N GLN A 68 8.35 -3.69 -12.23
CA GLN A 68 9.70 -4.12 -12.64
C GLN A 68 10.07 -5.52 -12.14
N TYR A 69 9.51 -5.99 -11.02
CA TYR A 69 9.77 -7.34 -10.51
C TYR A 69 9.11 -8.45 -11.34
N LYS A 70 8.15 -8.12 -12.23
CA LYS A 70 7.47 -9.07 -13.12
C LYS A 70 6.92 -10.31 -12.40
N LEU A 71 6.34 -10.12 -11.21
CA LEU A 71 5.75 -11.21 -10.44
C LEU A 71 4.46 -11.71 -11.13
N PRO A 72 4.35 -13.03 -11.43
CA PRO A 72 3.18 -13.55 -12.15
C PRO A 72 1.90 -13.51 -11.31
N TYR A 73 2.03 -13.64 -9.98
CA TYR A 73 0.92 -13.73 -9.02
C TYR A 73 0.31 -12.37 -8.63
N ILE A 74 0.76 -11.27 -9.26
CA ILE A 74 0.24 -9.93 -8.95
C ILE A 74 -0.22 -9.18 -10.20
N ARG A 75 -1.16 -8.27 -9.99
CA ARG A 75 -1.54 -7.25 -10.98
C ARG A 75 -1.51 -5.90 -10.31
N VAL A 76 -0.72 -4.98 -10.88
CA VAL A 76 -0.52 -3.63 -10.33
C VAL A 76 -1.43 -2.66 -11.08
N TYR A 77 -2.20 -1.87 -10.32
CA TYR A 77 -2.96 -0.71 -10.79
C TYR A 77 -2.39 0.52 -10.11
N GLY A 78 -2.09 1.56 -10.90
CA GLY A 78 -1.38 2.74 -10.41
C GLY A 78 0.13 2.56 -10.53
N ASN A 79 0.73 3.24 -11.49
CA ASN A 79 2.17 3.43 -11.63
C ASN A 79 2.43 4.85 -12.18
N LEU A 80 3.69 5.21 -12.45
CA LEU A 80 3.99 6.54 -12.98
C LEU A 80 3.39 6.79 -14.36
N ASP A 81 3.31 5.77 -15.23
CA ASP A 81 2.75 5.91 -16.58
C ASP A 81 1.21 6.00 -16.56
N ASN A 82 0.57 5.30 -15.62
CA ASN A 82 -0.88 5.18 -15.46
C ASN A 82 -1.24 5.35 -13.98
N PRO A 83 -1.23 6.59 -13.44
CA PRO A 83 -1.54 6.84 -12.04
C PRO A 83 -3.02 6.57 -11.73
N VAL A 84 -3.28 6.11 -10.51
CA VAL A 84 -4.63 6.00 -9.97
C VAL A 84 -4.77 7.01 -8.84
N HIS A 85 -5.64 7.97 -9.02
CA HIS A 85 -5.85 9.10 -8.10
C HIS A 85 -7.35 9.33 -7.88
N ALA A 86 -7.70 10.26 -7.01
CA ALA A 86 -9.09 10.53 -6.62
C ALA A 86 -10.09 10.65 -7.80
N ALA A 87 -9.68 11.20 -8.95
CA ALA A 87 -10.58 11.42 -10.09
C ALA A 87 -10.92 10.15 -10.92
N ASN A 88 -10.11 9.09 -10.86
CA ASN A 88 -10.29 7.84 -11.63
C ASN A 88 -10.34 6.59 -10.73
N LEU A 89 -10.35 6.77 -9.41
CA LEU A 89 -10.32 5.67 -8.44
C LEU A 89 -11.55 4.78 -8.56
N ASP A 90 -12.75 5.35 -8.56
CA ASP A 90 -14.00 4.57 -8.60
C ASP A 90 -14.12 3.77 -9.90
N GLU A 91 -13.73 4.35 -11.03
CA GLU A 91 -13.66 3.66 -12.32
C GLU A 91 -12.66 2.49 -12.28
N THR A 92 -11.48 2.71 -11.68
CA THR A 92 -10.46 1.67 -11.52
C THR A 92 -10.96 0.53 -10.63
N ILE A 93 -11.64 0.84 -9.54
CA ILE A 93 -12.24 -0.15 -8.64
C ILE A 93 -13.31 -0.97 -9.39
N ALA A 94 -14.20 -0.31 -10.12
CA ALA A 94 -15.21 -0.98 -10.93
C ALA A 94 -14.58 -1.90 -11.98
N LYS A 95 -13.51 -1.46 -12.64
CA LYS A 95 -12.73 -2.28 -13.59
C LYS A 95 -12.12 -3.51 -12.92
N ILE A 96 -11.54 -3.36 -11.72
CA ILE A 96 -10.97 -4.49 -10.97
C ILE A 96 -12.05 -5.53 -10.64
N HIS A 97 -13.20 -5.11 -10.13
CA HIS A 97 -14.29 -6.00 -9.75
C HIS A 97 -15.03 -6.64 -10.93
N THR A 98 -15.01 -6.02 -12.11
CA THR A 98 -15.54 -6.62 -13.34
C THR A 98 -14.56 -7.59 -13.99
N THR A 99 -13.25 -7.38 -13.81
CA THR A 99 -12.20 -8.22 -14.39
C THR A 99 -11.94 -9.48 -13.56
N TYR A 100 -11.97 -9.36 -12.23
CA TYR A 100 -11.58 -10.43 -11.31
C TYR A 100 -12.74 -10.79 -10.38
N HIS A 101 -12.96 -12.09 -10.19
CA HIS A 101 -13.97 -12.59 -9.26
C HIS A 101 -13.44 -12.58 -7.83
N TYR A 102 -14.10 -11.85 -6.92
CA TYR A 102 -13.69 -11.67 -5.51
C TYR A 102 -12.19 -11.34 -5.32
N PRO A 103 -11.68 -10.25 -5.94
CA PRO A 103 -10.26 -9.94 -5.92
C PRO A 103 -9.76 -9.67 -4.49
N PHE A 104 -8.60 -10.21 -4.16
CA PHE A 104 -7.85 -9.76 -2.99
C PHE A 104 -7.02 -8.52 -3.34
N ILE A 105 -7.37 -7.37 -2.76
CA ILE A 105 -6.78 -6.06 -3.06
C ILE A 105 -5.92 -5.58 -1.88
N ILE A 106 -4.67 -5.25 -2.15
CA ILE A 106 -3.78 -4.52 -1.24
C ILE A 106 -3.70 -3.07 -1.73
N ALA A 107 -4.27 -2.14 -0.98
CA ALA A 107 -4.21 -0.72 -1.31
C ALA A 107 -2.95 -0.06 -0.74
N ILE A 108 -2.37 0.89 -1.47
CA ILE A 108 -1.16 1.62 -1.07
C ILE A 108 -1.42 3.10 -1.28
N ASP A 109 -1.18 3.92 -0.26
CA ASP A 109 -1.45 5.35 -0.30
C ASP A 109 -0.41 6.15 0.48
N ALA A 110 -0.31 7.44 0.19
CA ALA A 110 0.41 8.40 1.01
C ALA A 110 -0.56 9.10 1.97
N GLY A 111 -0.07 9.41 3.16
CA GLY A 111 -0.85 10.14 4.16
C GLY A 111 -0.03 11.21 4.85
N LEU A 112 -0.73 12.10 5.52
CA LEU A 112 -0.14 13.07 6.43
C LEU A 112 -0.38 12.63 7.87
N GLY A 113 0.62 12.84 8.73
CA GLY A 113 0.60 12.41 10.12
C GLY A 113 1.03 13.49 11.09
N ARG A 114 1.23 13.12 12.36
CA ARG A 114 1.92 14.00 13.32
C ARG A 114 3.42 14.03 12.99
N HIS A 115 4.13 15.04 13.49
CA HIS A 115 5.59 15.14 13.32
C HIS A 115 6.33 13.84 13.68
N SER A 116 5.97 13.19 14.79
CA SER A 116 6.57 11.93 15.23
C SER A 116 6.25 10.72 14.36
N SER A 117 5.34 10.86 13.39
CA SER A 117 4.86 9.80 12.53
C SER A 117 5.41 9.89 11.10
N VAL A 118 6.06 11.01 10.74
CA VAL A 118 6.69 11.15 9.43
C VAL A 118 7.75 10.05 9.25
N GLY A 119 7.72 9.37 8.09
CA GLY A 119 8.58 8.22 7.80
C GLY A 119 8.04 6.87 8.28
N MET A 120 6.87 6.83 8.94
CA MET A 120 6.20 5.58 9.29
C MET A 120 5.47 4.97 8.09
N ILE A 121 5.55 3.65 7.98
CA ILE A 121 4.75 2.83 7.08
C ILE A 121 3.76 2.05 7.96
N ASP A 122 2.49 2.40 7.84
CA ASP A 122 1.40 1.72 8.54
C ASP A 122 0.90 0.56 7.69
N VAL A 123 0.83 -0.65 8.25
CA VAL A 123 0.16 -1.81 7.66
C VAL A 123 -1.08 -2.11 8.48
N LYS A 124 -2.24 -2.04 7.84
CA LYS A 124 -3.54 -2.11 8.50
C LYS A 124 -4.45 -3.10 7.82
N ASP A 125 -5.28 -3.72 8.66
CA ASP A 125 -6.37 -4.58 8.23
C ASP A 125 -7.57 -3.76 7.73
N GLY A 126 -8.21 -4.25 6.67
CA GLY A 126 -9.42 -3.68 6.11
C GLY A 126 -9.19 -2.61 5.05
N PRO A 127 -10.28 -2.00 4.56
CA PRO A 127 -10.20 -1.06 3.46
C PRO A 127 -9.51 0.23 3.87
N LEU A 128 -8.69 0.74 2.95
CA LEU A 128 -8.22 2.11 2.97
C LEU A 128 -9.41 3.04 2.74
N LYS A 129 -9.43 4.17 3.43
CA LYS A 129 -10.28 5.33 3.08
C LYS A 129 -9.37 6.38 2.45
N PRO A 130 -9.26 6.40 1.11
CA PRO A 130 -8.33 7.31 0.45
C PRO A 130 -8.80 8.76 0.58
N GLY A 131 -7.84 9.68 0.49
CA GLY A 131 -8.14 11.09 0.25
C GLY A 131 -8.13 12.02 1.46
N THR A 132 -7.25 11.82 2.43
CA THR A 132 -7.08 12.81 3.52
C THR A 132 -6.74 14.22 3.02
N GLY A 133 -6.19 14.35 1.81
CA GLY A 133 -5.88 15.65 1.17
C GLY A 133 -6.88 16.12 0.11
N VAL A 134 -8.01 15.43 -0.10
CA VAL A 134 -9.04 15.83 -1.08
C VAL A 134 -10.41 15.93 -0.43
N ASN A 135 -11.14 17.03 -0.67
CA ASN A 135 -12.49 17.27 -0.15
C ASN A 135 -13.56 16.40 -0.86
N LYS A 136 -13.29 15.11 -1.09
CA LYS A 136 -14.23 14.16 -1.70
C LYS A 136 -14.29 12.89 -0.86
N GLU A 137 -15.50 12.40 -0.62
CA GLU A 137 -15.68 11.05 -0.07
C GLU A 137 -15.36 10.02 -1.16
N LEU A 138 -14.26 9.30 -0.99
CA LEU A 138 -13.84 8.24 -1.89
C LEU A 138 -14.28 6.87 -1.38
N THR A 139 -14.59 5.96 -2.30
CA THR A 139 -14.99 4.59 -1.98
C THR A 139 -13.88 3.88 -1.20
N PRO A 140 -14.18 3.30 -0.01
CA PRO A 140 -13.19 2.50 0.71
C PRO A 140 -12.77 1.28 -0.10
N VAL A 141 -11.47 0.98 -0.15
CA VAL A 141 -10.93 -0.07 -1.02
C VAL A 141 -9.83 -0.89 -0.34
N GLY A 142 -9.75 -2.18 -0.66
CA GLY A 142 -8.71 -3.07 -0.15
C GLY A 142 -9.21 -4.03 0.93
N ASN A 143 -8.59 -5.21 0.98
CA ASN A 143 -8.71 -6.15 2.08
C ASN A 143 -7.70 -5.83 3.19
N MET A 144 -6.57 -5.24 2.79
CA MET A 144 -5.58 -4.62 3.66
C MET A 144 -5.00 -3.40 2.95
N HIS A 145 -4.36 -2.52 3.70
CA HIS A 145 -3.71 -1.35 3.12
C HIS A 145 -2.40 -0.98 3.80
N LEU A 146 -1.57 -0.27 3.03
CA LEU A 146 -0.37 0.38 3.49
C LEU A 146 -0.52 1.89 3.31
N THR A 147 -0.16 2.64 4.35
CA THR A 147 -0.09 4.10 4.28
C THR A 147 1.31 4.56 4.65
N GLY A 148 1.97 5.26 3.75
CA GLY A 148 3.22 5.95 4.08
C GLY A 148 2.93 7.35 4.60
N LEU A 149 3.33 7.65 5.83
CA LEU A 149 3.22 8.98 6.40
C LEU A 149 4.37 9.86 5.92
N VAL A 150 4.14 10.57 4.82
CA VAL A 150 5.19 11.25 4.06
C VAL A 150 5.53 12.64 4.59
N ASN A 151 4.60 13.26 5.34
CA ASN A 151 4.78 14.59 5.92
C ASN A 151 3.78 14.88 7.05
N ILE A 152 3.84 16.09 7.60
CA ILE A 152 3.01 16.57 8.72
C ILE A 152 1.65 17.08 8.22
N GLY A 153 0.56 16.62 8.82
CA GLY A 153 -0.81 17.08 8.52
C GLY A 153 -1.24 18.28 9.36
N GLY A 154 -2.44 18.79 9.07
CA GLY A 154 -3.05 19.92 9.78
C GLY A 154 -3.39 21.08 8.85
N TYR A 155 -2.49 22.05 8.71
CA TYR A 155 -2.75 23.26 7.93
C TYR A 155 -2.14 23.16 6.53
N MET A 156 -2.90 23.58 5.50
CA MET A 156 -2.44 23.64 4.11
C MET A 156 -1.91 22.30 3.54
N GLU A 157 -2.58 21.19 3.85
CA GLU A 157 -2.17 19.82 3.50
C GLU A 157 -1.86 19.62 2.00
N TYR A 158 -2.62 20.28 1.12
CA TYR A 158 -2.35 20.26 -0.32
C TYR A 158 -0.94 20.78 -0.67
N PHE A 159 -0.54 21.92 -0.09
CA PHE A 159 0.79 22.51 -0.31
C PHE A 159 1.90 21.70 0.37
N VAL A 160 1.60 21.09 1.52
CA VAL A 160 2.53 20.19 2.20
C VAL A 160 2.86 19.00 1.31
N LEU A 161 1.86 18.36 0.70
CA LEU A 161 2.10 17.25 -0.22
C LEU A 161 2.92 17.67 -1.43
N GLN A 162 2.66 18.84 -2.01
CA GLN A 162 3.44 19.38 -3.14
C GLN A 162 4.90 19.70 -2.79
N SER A 163 5.19 20.00 -1.52
CA SER A 163 6.53 20.40 -1.06
C SER A 163 7.27 19.29 -0.30
N THR A 164 6.70 18.09 -0.25
CA THR A 164 7.29 16.96 0.48
C THR A 164 8.60 16.52 -0.16
N ARG A 165 9.59 16.16 0.67
CA ARG A 165 10.92 15.76 0.18
C ARG A 165 10.83 14.45 -0.59
N LEU A 166 11.10 14.51 -1.88
CA LEU A 166 11.07 13.33 -2.76
C LEU A 166 11.99 12.21 -2.30
N SER A 167 13.16 12.52 -1.72
CA SER A 167 14.08 11.50 -1.19
C SER A 167 13.47 10.62 -0.11
N LEU A 168 12.62 11.18 0.74
CA LEU A 168 11.87 10.45 1.76
C LEU A 168 10.86 9.50 1.10
N VAL A 169 10.09 10.02 0.14
CA VAL A 169 9.07 9.25 -0.59
C VAL A 169 9.71 8.11 -1.39
N MET A 170 10.84 8.35 -2.04
CA MET A 170 11.61 7.34 -2.77
C MET A 170 12.08 6.21 -1.85
N LYS A 171 12.63 6.56 -0.68
CA LYS A 171 13.07 5.57 0.32
C LYS A 171 11.92 4.71 0.82
N MET A 172 10.76 5.32 1.10
CA MET A 172 9.57 4.59 1.49
C MET A 172 9.08 3.68 0.37
N ALA A 173 9.08 4.16 -0.88
CA ALA A 173 8.69 3.36 -2.04
C ALA A 173 9.57 2.12 -2.23
N ASP A 174 10.89 2.24 -2.02
CA ASP A 174 11.83 1.11 -2.07
C ASP A 174 11.52 0.05 -1.01
N ILE A 175 11.31 0.49 0.24
CA ILE A 175 10.99 -0.39 1.37
C ILE A 175 9.66 -1.12 1.12
N ILE A 176 8.63 -0.38 0.70
CA ILE A 176 7.29 -0.92 0.45
C ILE A 176 7.31 -1.93 -0.71
N ALA A 177 7.90 -1.56 -1.85
CA ALA A 177 7.98 -2.43 -3.01
C ALA A 177 8.73 -3.73 -2.69
N TYR A 178 9.85 -3.64 -1.96
CA TYR A 178 10.58 -4.82 -1.50
C TYR A 178 9.74 -5.70 -0.56
N GLY A 179 9.12 -5.09 0.46
CA GLY A 179 8.34 -5.83 1.46
C GLY A 179 7.19 -6.60 0.83
N ILE A 180 6.46 -5.95 -0.08
CA ILE A 180 5.34 -6.56 -0.82
C ILE A 180 5.84 -7.68 -1.73
N GLN A 181 6.81 -7.42 -2.61
CA GLN A 181 7.25 -8.43 -3.57
C GLN A 181 7.83 -9.66 -2.86
N ALA A 182 8.64 -9.47 -1.81
CA ALA A 182 9.28 -10.57 -1.10
C ALA A 182 8.26 -11.36 -0.27
N GLY A 183 7.30 -10.68 0.38
CA GLY A 183 6.25 -11.33 1.17
C GLY A 183 5.30 -12.15 0.29
N ILE A 184 4.84 -11.59 -0.83
CA ILE A 184 3.98 -12.29 -1.79
C ILE A 184 4.72 -13.48 -2.42
N ARG A 185 5.97 -13.30 -2.86
CA ARG A 185 6.75 -14.39 -3.45
C ARG A 185 6.92 -15.55 -2.48
N GLU A 186 7.28 -15.26 -1.23
CA GLU A 186 7.44 -16.30 -0.19
C GLU A 186 6.11 -17.02 0.09
N PHE A 187 4.99 -16.28 0.15
CA PHE A 187 3.67 -16.83 0.37
C PHE A 187 3.28 -17.85 -0.72
N PHE A 188 3.36 -17.46 -1.99
CA PHE A 188 2.98 -18.33 -3.11
C PHE A 188 3.95 -19.51 -3.30
N GLN A 189 5.27 -19.31 -3.09
CA GLN A 189 6.24 -20.41 -3.13
C GLN A 189 5.94 -21.50 -2.10
N LYS A 190 5.57 -21.10 -0.88
CA LYS A 190 5.20 -22.06 0.18
C LYS A 190 3.87 -22.77 -0.07
N GLN A 191 2.96 -22.18 -0.83
CA GLN A 191 1.72 -22.84 -1.23
C GLN A 191 1.98 -23.91 -2.30
N ALA A 192 2.77 -23.59 -3.32
CA ALA A 192 3.14 -24.55 -4.37
C ALA A 192 3.96 -25.75 -3.87
N GLN A 193 4.60 -25.65 -2.71
CA GLN A 193 5.33 -26.76 -2.06
C GLN A 193 4.46 -27.60 -1.11
N ALA A 194 3.27 -27.12 -0.77
CA ALA A 194 2.33 -27.80 0.14
C ALA A 194 1.27 -28.61 -0.61
N GLU A 195 1.27 -28.52 -1.95
CA GLU A 195 0.49 -29.33 -2.90
C GLU A 195 1.39 -30.43 -3.48
#